data_AF-A0A655YZD2-F1
#
_entry.id   AF-A0A655YZD2-F1
#
_cell.length_a   1.000
_cell.length_b   1.000
_cell.length_c   1.000
_cell.angle_alpha   90.00
_cell.angle_beta   90.00
_cell.angle_gamma   90.00
#
_symmetry.space_group_name_H-M   'P 1'
#
loop_
_entity.id
_entity.type
_entity.pdbx_description
1 polymer ?
#
loop_
_entity_poly.entity_id
_entity_poly.type
_entity_poly.pdbx_seq_one_letter_code
_entity_poly.pdbx_strand_id
1 'polypeptide(L)'
;MHGGAVMKWIDLAAYACAAAWSGKYCITAYAGGIRFVAPIHVGNLVEVNAKVIYTGKTSMHIAIDVQASDPKCLKNHLTTHCIVIMVAVDEAGKPSPVPEWIPQTQEDQELRASAIRLMNMRTEIGEEMEAHVKYLKN
;
A
#
# COMPACT_ATOMS: atom_id res chain seq x y z
N MET A 1 -15.80 -7.81 -11.54
CA MET A 1 -15.56 -6.58 -10.76
C MET A 1 -14.61 -5.66 -11.52
N HIS A 2 -14.73 -4.33 -11.36
CA HIS A 2 -13.85 -3.37 -12.04
C HIS A 2 -12.63 -3.03 -11.17
N GLY A 3 -11.45 -2.87 -11.79
CA GLY A 3 -10.21 -2.54 -11.08
C GLY A 3 -10.31 -1.27 -10.21
N GLY A 4 -11.13 -0.29 -10.61
CA GLY A 4 -11.37 0.93 -9.82
C GLY A 4 -11.97 0.67 -8.43
N ALA A 5 -12.86 -0.32 -8.29
CA ALA A 5 -13.42 -0.68 -6.99
C ALA A 5 -12.35 -1.28 -6.07
N VAL A 6 -11.49 -2.14 -6.64
CA VAL A 6 -10.38 -2.76 -5.91
C VAL A 6 -9.37 -1.71 -5.44
N MET A 7 -9.01 -0.75 -6.31
CA MET A 7 -8.12 0.35 -5.97
C MET A 7 -8.67 1.22 -4.83
N LYS A 8 -9.97 1.48 -4.80
CA LYS A 8 -10.61 2.19 -3.68
C LYS A 8 -10.44 1.43 -2.37
N TRP A 9 -10.62 0.11 -2.35
CA TRP A 9 -10.46 -0.68 -1.13
C TRP A 9 -9.01 -0.75 -0.68
N ILE A 10 -8.06 -0.85 -1.62
CA ILE A 10 -6.63 -0.80 -1.34
C ILE A 10 -6.27 0.49 -0.60
N ASP A 11 -6.71 1.65 -1.11
CA ASP A 11 -6.41 2.95 -0.50
C ASP A 11 -7.04 3.09 0.90
N LEU A 12 -8.30 2.68 1.06
CA LEU A 12 -8.98 2.70 2.36
C LEU A 12 -8.29 1.80 3.40
N ALA A 13 -7.87 0.59 3.01
CA ALA A 13 -7.19 -0.34 3.89
C ALA A 13 -5.78 0.17 4.26
N ALA A 14 -5.06 0.75 3.29
CA ALA A 14 -3.76 1.37 3.54
C ALA A 14 -3.86 2.55 4.51
N TYR A 15 -4.85 3.43 4.33
CA TYR A 15 -5.14 4.52 5.24
C TYR A 15 -5.46 4.02 6.65
N ALA A 16 -6.38 3.06 6.79
CA ALA A 16 -6.78 2.52 8.08
C ALA A 16 -5.58 1.92 8.83
N CYS A 17 -4.74 1.14 8.14
CA CYS A 17 -3.52 0.54 8.70
C CYS A 17 -2.51 1.61 9.14
N ALA A 18 -2.25 2.59 8.28
CA ALA A 18 -1.29 3.67 8.56
C ALA A 18 -1.74 4.60 9.69
N ALA A 19 -3.03 4.96 9.72
CA ALA A 19 -3.58 5.79 10.78
C ALA A 19 -3.57 5.05 12.12
N ALA A 20 -3.92 3.77 12.12
CA ALA A 20 -3.86 2.92 13.32
C ALA A 20 -2.42 2.78 13.84
N TRP A 21 -1.43 2.61 12.95
CA TRP A 21 -0.03 2.49 13.33
C TRP A 21 0.56 3.81 13.85
N SER A 22 0.30 4.91 13.14
CA SER A 22 0.93 6.20 13.44
C SER A 22 0.22 7.01 14.54
N GLY A 23 -1.05 6.70 14.80
CA GLY A 23 -1.95 7.52 15.60
C GLY A 23 -2.26 8.88 14.98
N LYS A 24 -2.07 9.05 13.66
CA LYS A 24 -2.15 10.35 12.96
C LYS A 24 -2.94 10.26 11.67
N TYR A 25 -3.37 11.43 11.19
CA TYR A 25 -3.89 11.55 9.83
C TYR A 25 -2.77 11.23 8.82
N CYS A 26 -3.13 10.47 7.78
CA CYS A 26 -2.21 9.96 6.79
C CYS A 26 -2.69 10.28 5.38
N ILE A 27 -1.76 10.56 4.48
CA ILE A 27 -2.02 10.76 3.05
C ILE A 27 -1.32 9.69 2.22
N THR A 28 -1.92 9.32 1.10
CA THR A 28 -1.33 8.37 0.14
C THR A 28 -0.28 9.09 -0.70
N ALA A 29 0.99 8.74 -0.51
CA ALA A 29 2.10 9.32 -1.27
C ALA A 29 2.42 8.51 -2.52
N TYR A 30 2.14 7.21 -2.52
CA TYR A 30 2.37 6.32 -3.65
C TYR A 30 1.51 5.07 -3.55
N ALA A 31 0.96 4.63 -4.67
CA ALA A 31 0.36 3.30 -4.83
C ALA A 31 0.93 2.70 -6.11
N GLY A 32 1.52 1.51 -6.02
CA GLY A 32 2.16 0.92 -7.18
C GLY A 32 2.46 -0.57 -7.05
N GLY A 33 2.95 -1.13 -8.16
CA GLY A 33 3.12 -2.57 -8.29
C GLY A 33 1.80 -3.35 -8.21
N ILE A 34 0.66 -2.71 -8.52
CA ILE A 34 -0.66 -3.34 -8.47
C ILE A 34 -0.73 -4.44 -9.52
N ARG A 35 -0.82 -5.69 -9.06
CA ARG A 35 -0.95 -6.86 -9.92
C ARG A 35 -2.28 -7.56 -9.69
N PHE A 36 -3.15 -7.55 -10.69
CA PHE A 36 -4.38 -8.32 -10.72
C PHE A 36 -4.06 -9.74 -11.20
N VAL A 37 -3.89 -10.67 -10.25
CA VAL A 37 -3.43 -12.04 -10.52
C VAL A 37 -4.57 -13.04 -10.68
N ALA A 38 -5.77 -12.73 -10.17
CA ALA A 38 -6.97 -13.54 -10.34
C ALA A 38 -8.23 -12.65 -10.36
N PRO A 39 -9.33 -13.09 -11.01
CA PRO A 39 -10.57 -12.32 -11.08
C PRO A 39 -11.34 -12.34 -9.75
N ILE A 40 -12.10 -11.27 -9.50
CA ILE A 40 -13.16 -11.25 -8.48
C ILE A 40 -14.52 -11.31 -9.19
N HIS A 41 -15.28 -12.37 -8.92
CA HIS A 41 -16.60 -12.59 -9.48
C HIS A 41 -17.69 -11.89 -8.66
N VAL A 42 -18.82 -11.60 -9.31
CA VAL A 42 -19.98 -11.03 -8.62
C VAL A 42 -20.46 -12.01 -7.56
N GLY A 43 -20.70 -11.52 -6.34
CA GLY A 43 -21.12 -12.32 -5.20
C GLY A 43 -19.97 -12.96 -4.42
N ASN A 44 -18.69 -12.75 -4.79
CA ASN A 44 -17.59 -13.15 -3.93
C ASN A 44 -17.55 -12.31 -2.63
N LEU A 45 -17.17 -12.97 -1.54
CA LEU A 45 -16.67 -12.31 -0.35
C LEU A 45 -15.26 -11.79 -0.67
N VAL A 46 -14.97 -10.55 -0.29
CA VAL A 46 -13.66 -9.92 -0.51
C VAL A 46 -13.05 -9.54 0.82
N GLU A 47 -11.80 -9.93 1.02
CA GLU A 47 -10.98 -9.56 2.16
C GLU A 47 -9.80 -8.71 1.69
N VAL A 48 -9.51 -7.62 2.41
CA VAL A 48 -8.39 -6.72 2.12
C VAL A 48 -7.53 -6.65 3.37
N ASN A 49 -6.36 -7.28 3.30
CA ASN A 49 -5.40 -7.31 4.39
C ASN A 49 -4.35 -6.24 4.17
N ALA A 50 -4.02 -5.51 5.23
CA ALA A 50 -3.04 -4.44 5.22
C ALA A 50 -2.02 -4.63 6.34
N LYS A 51 -0.73 -4.58 6.00
CA LYS A 51 0.37 -4.79 6.95
C LYS A 51 1.45 -3.74 6.74
N VAL A 52 1.85 -3.04 7.81
CA VAL A 52 3.09 -2.24 7.81
C VAL A 52 4.27 -3.20 7.64
N ILE A 53 5.09 -2.98 6.61
CA ILE A 53 6.27 -3.78 6.31
C ILE A 53 7.58 -2.99 6.38
N TYR A 54 7.49 -1.67 6.52
CA TYR A 54 8.63 -0.78 6.76
C TYR A 54 8.15 0.61 7.16
N THR A 55 8.88 1.28 8.02
CA THR A 55 8.65 2.68 8.42
C THR A 55 9.89 3.51 8.12
N GLY A 56 9.71 4.63 7.44
CA GLY A 56 10.72 5.70 7.37
C GLY A 56 10.57 6.65 8.55
N LYS A 57 11.07 7.88 8.40
CA LYS A 57 10.92 8.93 9.44
C LYS A 57 9.45 9.33 9.62
N THR A 58 8.75 9.56 8.52
CA THR A 58 7.33 10.02 8.48
C THR A 58 6.45 9.15 7.59
N SER A 59 7.04 8.18 6.89
CA SER A 59 6.37 7.31 5.92
C SER A 59 6.20 5.90 6.46
N MET A 60 5.16 5.22 5.98
CA MET A 60 4.86 3.82 6.26
C MET A 60 4.61 3.10 4.93
N HIS A 61 5.31 1.99 4.72
CA HIS A 61 5.14 1.13 3.55
C HIS A 61 4.21 -0.01 3.96
N ILE A 62 3.10 -0.13 3.25
CA ILE A 62 2.01 -1.03 3.54
C ILE A 62 1.92 -2.08 2.44
N ALA A 63 2.06 -3.35 2.80
CA ALA A 63 1.67 -4.46 1.94
C ALA A 63 0.15 -4.61 1.97
N ILE A 64 -0.45 -4.72 0.79
CA ILE A 64 -1.89 -4.94 0.65
C ILE A 64 -2.13 -6.22 -0.15
N ASP A 65 -2.91 -7.13 0.43
CA ASP A 65 -3.38 -8.34 -0.20
C ASP A 65 -4.91 -8.33 -0.28
N VAL A 66 -5.43 -8.39 -1.50
CA VAL A 66 -6.86 -8.58 -1.77
C VAL A 66 -7.09 -10.04 -2.08
N GLN A 67 -7.97 -10.67 -1.31
CA GLN A 67 -8.39 -12.04 -1.49
C GLN A 67 -9.89 -12.10 -1.77
N ALA A 68 -10.31 -13.13 -2.49
CA ALA A 68 -11.72 -13.39 -2.75
C ALA A 68 -12.08 -14.85 -2.51
N SER A 69 -13.32 -15.12 -2.17
CA SER A 69 -13.87 -16.47 -2.06
C SER A 69 -15.35 -16.54 -2.41
N ASP A 70 -15.82 -17.73 -2.79
CA ASP A 70 -17.26 -18.03 -2.79
C ASP A 70 -17.73 -18.10 -1.32
N PRO A 71 -18.68 -17.25 -0.88
CA PRO A 71 -19.17 -17.22 0.50
C PRO A 71 -19.72 -18.58 0.99
N LYS A 72 -20.12 -19.47 0.09
CA LYS A 72 -20.65 -20.80 0.45
C LYS A 72 -19.57 -21.79 0.89
N CYS A 73 -18.31 -21.58 0.50
CA CYS A 73 -17.21 -22.50 0.81
C CYS A 73 -15.96 -21.84 1.41
N LEU A 74 -15.87 -20.50 1.39
CA LEU A 74 -14.83 -19.69 2.06
C LEU A 74 -13.38 -20.10 1.74
N LYS A 75 -13.14 -20.59 0.52
CA LYS A 75 -11.78 -20.86 0.04
C LYS A 75 -11.19 -19.60 -0.58
N ASN A 76 -10.43 -18.85 0.22
CA ASN A 76 -9.77 -17.63 -0.23
C ASN A 76 -8.68 -17.93 -1.27
N HIS A 77 -8.59 -17.05 -2.27
CA HIS A 77 -7.48 -17.01 -3.20
C HIS A 77 -7.04 -15.56 -3.41
N LEU A 78 -5.74 -15.35 -3.61
CA LEU A 78 -5.17 -14.03 -3.86
C LEU A 78 -5.64 -13.51 -5.23
N THR A 79 -6.19 -12.31 -5.25
CA THR A 79 -6.64 -11.64 -6.47
C THR A 79 -5.78 -10.44 -6.81
N THR A 80 -5.28 -9.72 -5.80
CA THR A 80 -4.45 -8.55 -6.03
C THR A 80 -3.43 -8.39 -4.92
N HIS A 81 -2.20 -8.07 -5.31
CA HIS A 81 -1.15 -7.65 -4.38
C HIS A 81 -0.58 -6.32 -4.84
N CYS A 82 -0.27 -5.44 -3.89
CA CYS A 82 0.43 -4.18 -4.15
C CYS A 82 1.11 -3.62 -2.90
N ILE A 83 1.93 -2.59 -3.10
CA ILE A 83 2.49 -1.78 -2.01
C ILE A 83 1.93 -0.37 -2.10
N VAL A 84 1.51 0.15 -0.96
CA VAL A 84 1.08 1.55 -0.77
C VAL A 84 2.02 2.22 0.21
N ILE A 85 2.41 3.47 -0.06
CA ILE A 85 3.23 4.27 0.85
C ILE A 85 2.37 5.41 1.36
N MET A 86 2.17 5.41 2.67
CA MET A 86 1.43 6.42 3.41
C MET A 86 2.40 7.36 4.10
N VAL A 87 2.06 8.64 4.22
CA VAL A 87 2.82 9.63 4.98
C VAL A 87 1.91 10.19 6.06
N ALA A 88 2.36 10.12 7.31
CA ALA A 88 1.66 10.78 8.40
C ALA A 88 1.90 12.30 8.32
N VAL A 89 0.87 13.09 8.59
CA VAL A 89 0.94 14.55 8.57
C VAL A 89 0.33 15.16 9.83
N ASP A 90 0.77 16.36 10.19
CA ASP A 90 0.23 17.17 11.28
C ASP A 90 -0.97 18.03 10.82
N GLU A 91 -1.50 18.85 11.73
CA GLU A 91 -2.64 19.74 11.47
C GLU A 91 -2.35 20.80 10.38
N ALA A 92 -1.08 21.15 10.18
CA ALA A 92 -0.63 22.05 9.12
C ALA A 92 -0.36 21.31 7.79
N GLY A 93 -0.64 20.01 7.72
CA GLY A 93 -0.38 19.16 6.57
C GLY A 93 1.10 18.84 6.35
N LYS A 94 1.97 19.07 7.34
CA LYS A 94 3.41 18.79 7.23
C LYS A 94 3.73 17.36 7.67
N PRO A 95 4.73 16.68 7.06
CA PRO A 95 5.11 15.34 7.45
C PRO A 95 5.45 15.22 8.94
N SER A 96 4.85 14.23 9.61
CA SER A 96 4.97 14.01 11.05
C SER A 96 5.64 12.67 11.36
N PRO A 97 6.50 12.57 12.39
CA PRO A 97 7.19 11.33 12.72
C PRO A 97 6.25 10.17 13.06
N VAL A 98 6.62 8.95 12.70
CA VAL A 98 5.86 7.72 12.97
C VAL A 98 6.63 6.75 13.88
N PRO A 99 5.93 5.87 14.64
CA PRO A 99 6.59 4.80 15.38
C PRO A 99 7.36 3.86 14.43
N GLU A 100 8.56 3.43 14.82
CA GLU A 100 9.33 2.47 14.03
C GLU A 100 8.66 1.10 14.05
N TRP A 101 8.54 0.48 12.88
CA TRP A 101 8.16 -0.91 12.73
C TRP A 101 9.40 -1.81 12.79
N ILE A 102 9.44 -2.69 13.78
CA ILE A 102 10.55 -3.61 14.04
C ILE A 102 10.13 -5.03 13.61
N PRO A 103 10.79 -5.63 12.60
CA PRO A 103 10.45 -6.97 12.12
C PRO A 103 10.66 -8.02 13.22
N GLN A 104 9.69 -8.91 13.43
CA GLN A 104 9.75 -9.92 14.49
C GLN A 104 10.10 -11.31 13.96
N THR A 105 9.74 -11.60 12.71
CA THR A 105 9.93 -12.90 12.07
C THR A 105 10.92 -12.84 10.90
N GLN A 106 11.36 -14.00 10.41
CA GLN A 106 12.15 -14.10 9.18
C GLN A 106 11.38 -13.52 7.98
N GLU A 107 10.08 -13.81 7.88
CA GLU A 107 9.21 -13.26 6.86
C GLU A 107 9.13 -11.73 6.95
N ASP A 108 9.01 -11.17 8.15
CA ASP A 108 9.04 -9.72 8.34
C ASP A 108 10.35 -9.09 7.87
N GLN A 109 11.49 -9.74 8.11
CA GLN A 109 12.79 -9.25 7.65
C GLN A 109 12.86 -9.25 6.11
N GLU A 110 12.32 -10.27 5.46
CA GLU A 110 12.24 -10.36 4.00
C GLU A 110 11.32 -9.28 3.43
N LEU A 111 10.16 -9.06 4.05
CA LEU A 111 9.23 -7.99 3.69
C LEU A 111 9.87 -6.61 3.85
N ARG A 112 10.62 -6.38 4.95
CA ARG A 112 11.39 -5.14 5.17
C ARG A 112 12.39 -4.90 4.04
N ALA A 113 13.19 -5.92 3.74
CA ALA A 113 14.21 -5.85 2.70
C ALA A 113 13.58 -5.59 1.32
N SER A 114 12.44 -6.23 1.03
CA SER A 114 11.65 -5.99 -0.18
C SER A 114 11.14 -4.54 -0.26
N ALA A 115 10.56 -4.03 0.83
CA ALA A 115 10.06 -2.66 0.90
C ALA A 115 11.13 -1.62 0.62
N ILE A 116 12.34 -1.80 1.19
CA ILE A 116 13.49 -0.91 0.96
C ILE A 116 13.96 -0.98 -0.49
N ARG A 117 14.06 -2.17 -1.10
CA ARG A 117 14.42 -2.30 -2.51
C ARG A 117 13.41 -1.61 -3.43
N LEU A 118 12.11 -1.82 -3.18
CA LEU A 118 11.04 -1.13 -3.92
C LEU A 118 11.08 0.38 -3.73
N MET A 119 11.41 0.85 -2.52
CA MET A 119 11.58 2.27 -2.23
C MET A 119 12.70 2.90 -3.07
N ASN A 120 13.82 2.20 -3.24
CA ASN A 120 14.94 2.69 -4.03
C ASN A 120 14.57 2.74 -5.52
N MET A 121 14.00 1.65 -6.05
CA MET A 121 13.56 1.58 -7.45
C MET A 121 12.51 2.63 -7.81
N ARG A 122 11.56 2.94 -6.91
CA ARG A 122 10.54 3.95 -7.20
C ARG A 122 11.12 5.37 -7.31
N THR A 123 12.24 5.66 -6.66
CA THR A 123 12.85 7.00 -6.71
C THR A 123 13.34 7.24 -8.13
N GLU A 124 14.02 6.25 -8.72
CA GLU A 124 14.44 6.27 -10.13
C GLU A 124 13.23 6.38 -11.07
N ILE A 125 12.17 5.59 -10.86
CA ILE A 125 10.93 5.69 -11.66
C ILE A 125 10.31 7.09 -11.56
N GLY A 126 10.28 7.67 -10.37
CA GLY A 126 9.71 8.99 -10.13
C GLY A 126 10.44 10.10 -10.90
N GLU A 127 11.77 10.07 -10.91
CA GLU A 127 12.61 11.01 -11.66
C GLU A 127 12.32 10.95 -13.17
N GLU A 128 12.19 9.74 -13.73
CA GLU A 128 11.84 9.55 -15.13
C GLU A 128 10.41 10.04 -15.46
N MET A 129 9.46 9.82 -14.55
CA MET A 129 8.08 10.29 -14.73
C MET A 129 7.94 11.82 -14.72
N GLU A 130 8.83 12.54 -14.05
CA GLU A 130 8.81 14.01 -14.04
C GLU A 130 9.07 14.63 -15.42
N ALA A 131 9.73 13.91 -16.34
CA ALA A 131 10.05 14.44 -17.66
C ALA A 131 8.79 14.93 -18.41
N HIS A 132 7.71 14.15 -18.35
CA HIS A 132 6.44 14.53 -18.99
C HIS A 132 5.69 15.63 -18.22
N VAL A 133 5.78 15.63 -16.88
CA VAL A 133 5.13 16.67 -16.05
C VAL A 133 5.82 18.03 -16.24
N LYS A 134 7.14 18.07 -16.36
CA LYS A 134 7.93 19.28 -16.64
C LYS A 134 7.57 19.85 -18.01
N TYR A 135 7.37 18.99 -19.02
CA TYR A 135 6.91 19.42 -20.34
C TYR A 135 5.57 20.16 -20.31
N LEU A 136 4.59 19.66 -19.53
CA LEU A 136 3.25 20.27 -19.44
C LEU A 136 3.15 21.51 -18.56
N LYS A 137 4.16 21.77 -17.71
CA LYS A 137 4.19 22.93 -16.79
C LYS A 137 4.90 24.16 -17.39
N ASN A 138 5.58 23.99 -18.52
CA ASN A 138 6.21 25.06 -19.30
C ASN A 138 5.28 25.48 -20.45
#